data_AF-A0A8H5GGZ7-F1
#
_entry.id   AF-A0A8H5GGZ7-F1
#
_cell.length_a   1.000
_cell.length_b   1.000
_cell.length_c   1.000
_cell.angle_alpha   90.00
_cell.angle_beta   90.00
_cell.angle_gamma   90.00
#
_symmetry.space_group_name_H-M   'P 1'
#
loop_
_entity.id
_entity.type
_entity.pdbx_description
1 polymer ?
#
loop_
_entity_poly.entity_id
_entity_poly.type
_entity_poly.pdbx_seq_one_letter_code
_entity_poly.pdbx_strand_id
1 'polypeptide(L)'
;MITELERDIVKLSETADVVSLMLQFMHNQVQPDCDKMESSLLLDFTKAAEKYGMYPAFEACKKGMRARTSSRPLEALLLKSTYDIEGIDTVVRQTLNMPVEQVLFALNNSRDIFILWSLYREKWRTTFPAYQELVSSGPTTQNYRTHNATNTCLRRKLFETISIFLENEADPSVEKVDRVVSACRKTLSCPRCSIVESDSDWDEWRARVAESINGLPKWSEFL
;
A
#
# COMPACT_ATOMS: atom_id res chain seq x y z
N MET A 1 52.61 -6.86 26.70
CA MET A 1 53.08 -6.95 25.30
C MET A 1 51.88 -7.42 24.49
N ILE A 2 51.10 -6.47 24.00
CA ILE A 2 49.97 -6.70 23.10
C ILE A 2 50.60 -6.99 21.75
N THR A 3 50.49 -8.24 21.28
CA THR A 3 51.01 -8.66 19.97
C THR A 3 50.29 -7.88 18.88
N GLU A 4 51.01 -7.42 17.85
CA GLU A 4 50.47 -6.60 16.75
C GLU A 4 49.19 -7.18 16.11
N LEU A 5 48.99 -8.50 16.17
CA LEU A 5 47.77 -9.20 15.76
C LEU A 5 46.48 -8.72 16.45
N GLU A 6 46.51 -8.27 17.70
CA GLU A 6 45.30 -7.80 18.40
C GLU A 6 44.83 -6.42 17.89
N ARG A 7 45.69 -5.67 17.18
CA ARG A 7 45.33 -4.35 16.63
C ARG A 7 44.57 -4.44 15.30
N ASP A 8 44.71 -5.54 14.57
CA ASP A 8 44.07 -5.75 13.26
C ASP A 8 42.71 -6.47 13.34
N ILE A 9 42.28 -6.89 14.53
CA ILE A 9 40.98 -7.55 14.72
C ILE A 9 39.89 -6.48 14.82
N VAL A 10 39.17 -6.29 13.71
CA VAL A 10 37.96 -5.45 13.69
C VAL A 10 36.78 -6.27 14.17
N LYS A 11 36.18 -5.87 15.30
CA LYS A 11 34.92 -6.45 15.80
C LYS A 11 33.73 -5.77 15.12
N LEU A 12 32.92 -6.55 14.42
CA LEU A 12 31.68 -6.09 13.80
C LEU A 12 30.49 -6.47 14.70
N SER A 13 29.47 -5.62 14.70
CA SER A 13 28.21 -5.82 15.44
C SER A 13 27.22 -6.70 14.68
N GLU A 14 27.44 -6.82 13.38
CA GLU A 14 26.62 -7.52 12.41
C GLU A 14 26.81 -9.05 12.54
N THR A 15 25.79 -9.81 12.13
CA THR A 15 25.88 -11.27 12.11
C THR A 15 26.83 -11.75 11.01
N ALA A 16 27.34 -12.99 11.14
CA ALA A 16 28.22 -13.58 10.14
C ALA A 16 27.58 -13.61 8.74
N ASP A 17 26.27 -13.83 8.65
CA ASP A 17 25.52 -13.84 7.38
C ASP A 17 25.52 -12.46 6.72
N VAL A 18 25.26 -11.40 7.49
CA VAL A 18 25.31 -10.01 7.00
C VAL A 18 26.70 -9.65 6.52
N VAL A 19 27.74 -9.98 7.30
CA VAL A 19 29.13 -9.73 6.92
C VAL A 19 29.51 -10.50 5.66
N SER A 20 29.03 -11.74 5.50
CA SER A 20 29.24 -12.53 4.28
C SER A 20 28.63 -11.85 3.05
N LEU A 21 27.40 -11.33 3.16
CA LEU A 21 26.74 -10.57 2.09
C LEU A 21 27.51 -9.30 1.74
N MET A 22 28.01 -8.57 2.76
CA MET A 22 28.84 -7.39 2.54
C MET A 22 30.10 -7.75 1.72
N LEU A 23 30.81 -8.79 2.13
CA LEU A 23 32.01 -9.24 1.42
C LEU A 23 31.69 -9.68 -0.02
N GLN A 24 30.58 -10.39 -0.25
CA GLN A 24 30.14 -10.76 -1.60
C GLN A 24 29.93 -9.54 -2.51
N PHE A 25 29.33 -8.47 -1.98
CA PHE A 25 29.16 -7.22 -2.73
C PHE A 25 30.47 -6.46 -2.99
N MET A 26 31.46 -6.59 -2.11
CA MET A 26 32.76 -5.92 -2.23
C MET A 26 33.73 -6.66 -3.17
N HIS A 27 33.53 -7.95 -3.38
CA HIS A 27 34.39 -8.77 -4.24
C HIS A 27 33.80 -8.95 -5.64
N ASN A 28 34.66 -9.31 -6.60
CA ASN A 28 34.25 -9.57 -7.98
C ASN A 28 33.57 -10.94 -8.11
N GLN A 29 32.37 -11.07 -7.54
CA GLN A 29 31.54 -12.27 -7.56
C GLN A 29 30.12 -11.95 -8.03
N VAL A 30 29.34 -13.01 -8.28
CA VAL A 30 27.92 -12.86 -8.62
C VAL A 30 27.19 -12.24 -7.44
N GLN A 31 26.49 -11.14 -7.69
CA GLN A 31 25.77 -10.41 -6.66
C GLN A 31 24.57 -11.22 -6.16
N PRO A 32 24.34 -11.26 -4.83
CA PRO A 32 23.25 -12.02 -4.26
C PRO A 32 21.90 -11.38 -4.62
N ASP A 33 20.88 -12.23 -4.70
CA ASP A 33 19.53 -11.83 -5.08
C ASP A 33 18.74 -11.35 -3.85
N CYS A 34 18.72 -10.04 -3.62
CA CYS A 34 18.01 -9.41 -2.51
C CYS A 34 16.50 -9.70 -2.51
N ASP A 35 15.91 -10.01 -3.65
CA ASP A 35 14.48 -10.32 -3.78
C ASP A 35 14.15 -11.66 -3.11
N LYS A 36 15.12 -12.59 -3.03
CA LYS A 36 14.96 -13.94 -2.46
C LYS A 36 15.42 -14.09 -1.01
N MET A 37 16.04 -13.06 -0.43
CA MET A 37 16.53 -13.11 0.95
C MET A 37 15.38 -13.29 1.96
N GLU A 38 15.68 -13.82 3.14
CA GLU A 38 14.73 -13.75 4.25
C GLU A 38 14.63 -12.28 4.72
N SER A 39 13.46 -11.85 5.23
CA SER A 39 13.20 -10.42 5.46
C SER A 39 13.97 -9.84 6.62
N SER A 40 14.23 -10.61 7.69
CA SER A 40 15.11 -10.15 8.77
C SER A 40 16.55 -9.99 8.27
N LEU A 41 17.04 -10.93 7.45
CA LEU A 41 18.37 -10.82 6.84
C LEU A 41 18.46 -9.63 5.88
N LEU A 42 17.44 -9.40 5.04
CA LEU A 42 17.38 -8.25 4.13
C LEU A 42 17.38 -6.94 4.91
N LEU A 43 16.61 -6.85 6.01
CA LEU A 43 16.56 -5.66 6.87
C LEU A 43 17.93 -5.38 7.50
N ASP A 44 18.56 -6.39 8.09
CA ASP A 44 19.86 -6.24 8.75
C ASP A 44 20.99 -5.98 7.76
N PHE A 45 20.91 -6.57 6.56
CA PHE A 45 21.85 -6.26 5.50
C PHE A 45 21.65 -4.84 4.95
N THR A 46 20.40 -4.36 4.85
CA THR A 46 20.10 -2.97 4.47
C THR A 46 20.70 -1.98 5.48
N LYS A 47 20.53 -2.24 6.79
CA LYS A 47 21.16 -1.47 7.89
C LYS A 47 22.67 -1.38 7.70
N ALA A 48 23.32 -2.52 7.49
CA ALA A 48 24.76 -2.57 7.33
C ALA A 48 25.22 -1.86 6.06
N ALA A 49 24.54 -2.11 4.93
CA ALA A 49 24.87 -1.48 3.65
C ALA A 49 24.80 0.05 3.72
N GLU A 50 23.80 0.61 4.40
CA GLU A 50 23.72 2.05 4.67
C GLU A 50 24.84 2.52 5.61
N LYS A 51 25.01 1.86 6.76
CA LYS A 51 26.03 2.20 7.78
C LYS A 51 27.45 2.24 7.22
N TYR A 52 27.79 1.33 6.33
CA TYR A 52 29.12 1.21 5.73
C TYR A 52 29.24 1.89 4.34
N GLY A 53 28.21 2.62 3.89
CA GLY A 53 28.24 3.36 2.62
C GLY A 53 28.29 2.48 1.37
N MET A 54 27.78 1.26 1.43
CA MET A 54 27.72 0.30 0.34
C MET A 54 26.52 0.58 -0.59
N TYR A 55 26.51 1.74 -1.25
CA TYR A 55 25.36 2.21 -2.03
C TYR A 55 24.83 1.21 -3.08
N PRO A 56 25.65 0.45 -3.84
CA PRO A 56 25.13 -0.56 -4.76
C PRO A 56 24.32 -1.65 -4.06
N ALA A 57 24.79 -2.12 -2.89
CA ALA A 57 24.09 -3.10 -2.08
C ALA A 57 22.80 -2.52 -1.49
N PHE A 58 22.86 -1.28 -1.01
CA PHE A 58 21.70 -0.58 -0.45
C PHE A 58 20.58 -0.41 -1.48
N GLU A 59 20.92 0.01 -2.71
CA GLU A 59 19.93 0.14 -3.80
C GLU A 59 19.39 -1.22 -4.26
N ALA A 60 20.22 -2.27 -4.29
CA ALA A 60 19.75 -3.63 -4.55
C ALA A 60 18.75 -4.10 -3.47
N CYS A 61 19.02 -3.79 -2.20
CA CYS A 61 18.10 -4.07 -1.11
C CYS A 61 16.78 -3.30 -1.27
N LYS A 62 16.82 -2.00 -1.57
CA LYS A 62 15.61 -1.20 -1.84
C LYS A 62 14.76 -1.78 -2.96
N LYS A 63 15.39 -2.25 -4.03
CA LYS A 63 14.68 -2.94 -5.11
C LYS A 63 13.98 -4.22 -4.61
N GLY A 64 14.68 -5.04 -3.83
CA GLY A 64 14.11 -6.27 -3.26
C GLY A 64 13.02 -6.02 -2.23
N MET A 65 13.10 -4.92 -1.47
CA MET A 65 12.01 -4.50 -0.59
C MET A 65 10.77 -4.11 -1.39
N ARG A 66 10.93 -3.34 -2.47
CA ARG A 66 9.81 -2.92 -3.34
C ARG A 66 9.11 -4.10 -4.01
N ALA A 67 9.84 -5.15 -4.39
CA ALA A 67 9.27 -6.36 -4.97
C ALA A 67 8.34 -7.15 -4.00
N ARG A 68 8.48 -6.95 -2.69
CA ARG A 68 7.69 -7.67 -1.66
C ARG A 68 6.37 -7.00 -1.31
N THR A 69 6.18 -5.75 -1.72
CA THR A 69 5.01 -4.91 -1.41
C THR A 69 3.68 -5.66 -1.53
N SER A 70 3.47 -6.41 -2.62
CA SER A 70 2.21 -7.10 -2.90
C SER A 70 2.13 -8.54 -2.40
N SER A 71 3.26 -9.25 -2.25
CA SER A 71 3.29 -10.68 -1.92
C SER A 71 3.46 -10.96 -0.43
N ARG A 72 4.12 -10.06 0.31
CA ARG A 72 4.47 -10.20 1.73
C ARG A 72 4.26 -8.87 2.47
N PRO A 73 3.01 -8.40 2.63
CA PRO A 73 2.72 -7.02 3.03
C PRO A 73 3.14 -6.69 4.47
N LEU A 74 3.12 -7.65 5.42
CA LEU A 74 3.60 -7.41 6.79
C LEU A 74 5.12 -7.20 6.84
N GLU A 75 5.86 -7.94 6.03
CA GLU A 75 7.31 -7.77 5.94
C GLU A 75 7.67 -6.48 5.20
N ALA A 76 6.93 -6.17 4.14
CA ALA A 76 7.04 -4.89 3.44
C ALA A 76 6.76 -3.72 4.38
N LEU A 77 5.77 -3.83 5.28
CA LEU A 77 5.45 -2.79 6.26
C LEU A 77 6.65 -2.51 7.17
N LEU A 78 7.24 -3.57 7.74
CA LEU A 78 8.42 -3.45 8.60
C LEU A 78 9.59 -2.80 7.87
N LEU A 79 9.90 -3.28 6.67
CA LEU A 79 11.01 -2.79 5.85
C LEU A 79 10.81 -1.31 5.47
N LYS A 80 9.63 -0.95 4.96
CA LYS A 80 9.30 0.40 4.50
C LYS A 80 9.22 1.41 5.63
N SER A 81 8.66 1.01 6.77
CA SER A 81 8.63 1.87 7.96
C SER A 81 10.03 2.22 8.50
N THR A 82 11.03 1.39 8.17
CA THR A 82 12.42 1.61 8.59
C THR A 82 13.24 2.37 7.53
N TYR A 83 13.02 2.11 6.23
CA TYR A 83 13.92 2.57 5.15
C TYR A 83 13.26 3.36 4.02
N ASP A 84 11.97 3.18 3.78
CA ASP A 84 11.29 3.71 2.58
C ASP A 84 9.81 3.98 2.86
N ILE A 85 9.49 5.23 3.21
CA ILE A 85 8.10 5.64 3.46
C ILE A 85 7.28 5.81 2.17
N GLU A 86 7.90 5.80 0.99
CA GLU A 86 7.19 5.99 -0.27
C GLU A 86 6.25 4.81 -0.54
N GLY A 87 4.94 5.05 -0.67
CA GLY A 87 3.96 3.98 -0.89
C GLY A 87 3.79 3.03 0.32
N ILE A 88 4.14 3.47 1.53
CA ILE A 88 3.87 2.74 2.76
C ILE A 88 2.36 2.64 3.06
N ASP A 89 1.58 3.66 2.68
CA ASP A 89 0.13 3.67 2.83
C ASP A 89 -0.53 2.48 2.10
N THR A 90 -0.12 2.22 0.86
CA THR A 90 -0.59 1.06 0.09
C THR A 90 -0.30 -0.24 0.84
N VAL A 91 0.90 -0.39 1.40
CA VAL A 91 1.30 -1.59 2.15
C VAL A 91 0.49 -1.74 3.44
N VAL A 92 0.37 -0.66 4.22
CA VAL A 92 -0.34 -0.74 5.49
C VAL A 92 -1.80 -1.09 5.26
N ARG A 93 -2.44 -0.50 4.24
CA ARG A 93 -3.84 -0.76 3.88
C ARG A 93 -4.08 -2.23 3.53
N GLN A 94 -3.14 -2.89 2.86
CA GLN A 94 -3.20 -4.33 2.55
C GLN A 94 -3.18 -5.23 3.79
N THR A 95 -2.71 -4.72 4.94
CA THR A 95 -2.62 -5.49 6.20
C THR A 95 -3.79 -5.25 7.14
N LEU A 96 -4.65 -4.25 6.91
CA LEU A 96 -5.67 -3.82 7.88
C LEU A 96 -6.74 -4.87 8.19
N ASN A 97 -7.00 -5.75 7.21
CA ASN A 97 -7.96 -6.85 7.32
C ASN A 97 -7.36 -8.11 7.97
N MET A 98 -6.06 -8.12 8.28
CA MET A 98 -5.43 -9.25 8.95
C MET A 98 -5.82 -9.31 10.45
N PRO A 99 -5.86 -10.51 11.06
CA PRO A 99 -6.00 -10.66 12.50
C PRO A 99 -4.90 -9.93 13.26
N VAL A 100 -5.25 -9.26 14.36
CA VAL A 100 -4.31 -8.45 15.14
C VAL A 100 -3.18 -9.31 15.71
N GLU A 101 -3.48 -10.54 16.10
CA GLU A 101 -2.53 -11.51 16.62
C GLU A 101 -1.45 -11.85 15.58
N GLN A 102 -1.85 -11.97 14.31
CA GLN A 102 -0.92 -12.23 13.21
C GLN A 102 0.01 -11.04 12.99
N VAL A 103 -0.52 -9.82 13.02
CA VAL A 103 0.28 -8.59 12.86
C VAL A 103 1.22 -8.39 14.05
N LEU A 104 0.74 -8.63 15.27
CA LEU A 104 1.55 -8.56 16.49
C LEU A 104 2.70 -9.58 16.44
N PHE A 105 2.45 -10.80 15.97
CA PHE A 105 3.48 -11.82 15.83
C PHE A 105 4.54 -11.40 14.79
N ALA A 106 4.11 -10.90 13.63
CA ALA A 106 5.02 -10.47 12.57
C ALA A 106 5.84 -9.22 12.95
N LEU A 107 5.29 -8.33 13.76
CA LEU A 107 5.93 -7.07 14.19
C LEU A 107 6.47 -7.15 15.63
N ASN A 108 6.65 -8.36 16.18
CA ASN A 108 7.02 -8.56 17.58
C ASN A 108 8.31 -7.84 18.01
N ASN A 109 9.28 -7.72 17.08
CA ASN A 109 10.57 -7.08 17.27
C ASN A 109 10.52 -5.57 16.98
N SER A 110 9.35 -5.00 16.69
CA SER A 110 9.18 -3.59 16.30
C SER A 110 7.88 -3.03 16.87
N ARG A 111 7.89 -2.88 18.20
CA ARG A 111 6.73 -2.43 18.98
C ARG A 111 6.18 -1.07 18.51
N ASP A 112 7.07 -0.14 18.15
CA ASP A 112 6.66 1.18 17.69
C ASP A 112 5.84 1.09 16.39
N ILE A 113 6.29 0.28 15.43
CA ILE A 113 5.57 0.05 14.16
C ILE A 113 4.21 -0.60 14.40
N PHE A 114 4.11 -1.52 15.36
CA PHE A 114 2.83 -2.12 15.73
C PHE A 114 1.86 -1.09 16.34
N ILE A 115 2.36 -0.16 17.16
CA ILE A 115 1.54 0.95 17.72
C ILE A 115 1.05 1.85 16.59
N LEU A 116 1.94 2.27 15.69
CA LEU A 116 1.60 3.10 14.53
C LEU A 116 0.56 2.44 13.64
N TRP A 117 0.75 1.14 13.34
CA TRP A 117 -0.22 0.33 12.60
C TRP A 117 -1.58 0.29 13.28
N SER A 118 -1.61 0.13 14.61
CA SER A 118 -2.86 0.08 15.37
C SER A 118 -3.61 1.41 15.30
N LEU A 119 -2.90 2.53 15.46
CA LEU A 119 -3.49 3.88 15.35
C LEU A 119 -4.01 4.15 13.94
N TYR A 120 -3.22 3.80 12.92
CA TYR A 120 -3.63 3.92 11.52
C TYR A 120 -4.90 3.12 11.26
N ARG A 121 -4.93 1.86 11.71
CA ARG A 121 -6.08 0.95 11.51
C ARG A 121 -7.36 1.49 12.12
N GLU A 122 -7.29 2.03 13.33
CA GLU A 122 -8.46 2.61 14.00
C GLU A 122 -8.93 3.89 13.28
N LYS A 123 -8.01 4.74 12.83
CA LYS A 123 -8.36 5.92 12.02
C LYS A 123 -8.95 5.53 10.66
N TRP A 124 -8.42 4.50 10.01
CA TRP A 124 -8.95 3.98 8.75
C TRP A 124 -10.38 3.47 8.93
N ARG A 125 -10.63 2.67 9.98
CA ARG A 125 -11.96 2.12 10.27
C ARG A 125 -13.02 3.16 10.56
N THR A 126 -12.63 4.33 11.04
CA THR A 126 -13.55 5.44 11.31
C THR A 126 -13.79 6.34 10.09
N THR A 127 -12.85 6.41 9.14
CA THR A 127 -12.92 7.31 7.97
C THR A 127 -13.35 6.61 6.69
N PHE A 128 -12.91 5.38 6.47
CA PHE A 128 -13.18 4.61 5.25
C PHE A 128 -14.68 4.32 5.01
N PRO A 129 -15.54 4.08 6.02
CA PRO A 129 -16.97 3.88 5.77
C PRO A 129 -17.65 5.07 5.08
N ALA A 130 -17.25 6.31 5.40
CA ALA A 130 -17.79 7.50 4.76
C ALA A 130 -17.40 7.57 3.27
N TYR A 131 -16.18 7.14 2.92
CA TYR A 131 -15.75 6.95 1.54
C TYR A 131 -16.61 5.89 0.83
N GLN A 132 -16.81 4.73 1.46
CA GLN A 132 -17.61 3.65 0.89
C GLN A 132 -19.05 4.09 0.62
N GLU A 133 -19.70 4.75 1.58
CA GLU A 133 -21.06 5.29 1.42
C GLU A 133 -21.16 6.31 0.27
N LEU A 134 -20.15 7.17 0.13
CA LEU A 134 -20.07 8.15 -0.96
C LEU A 134 -19.93 7.47 -2.34
N VAL A 135 -19.14 6.39 -2.42
CA VAL A 135 -19.00 5.60 -3.65
C VAL A 135 -20.29 4.84 -3.98
N SER A 136 -20.93 4.23 -2.98
CA SER A 136 -22.18 3.49 -3.15
C SER A 136 -23.35 4.39 -3.56
N SER A 137 -23.41 5.61 -3.04
CA SER A 137 -24.48 6.56 -3.34
C SER A 137 -24.42 7.10 -4.78
N GLY A 138 -23.24 7.14 -5.39
CA GLY A 138 -23.05 7.59 -6.76
C GLY A 138 -23.38 9.06 -7.00
N PRO A 139 -23.41 9.48 -8.28
CA PRO A 139 -23.53 10.89 -8.63
C PRO A 139 -24.90 11.52 -8.40
N THR A 140 -25.95 10.73 -8.20
CA THR A 140 -27.29 11.25 -7.97
C THR A 140 -28.01 10.50 -6.85
N THR A 141 -28.67 11.25 -5.95
CA THR A 141 -29.55 10.72 -4.89
C THR A 141 -30.90 10.26 -5.43
N GLN A 142 -31.23 10.68 -6.64
CA GLN A 142 -32.48 10.37 -7.32
C GLN A 142 -32.35 9.01 -7.99
N ASN A 143 -32.42 7.98 -7.14
CA ASN A 143 -32.59 6.56 -7.46
C ASN A 143 -32.89 6.32 -8.94
N TYR A 144 -32.05 5.54 -9.61
CA TYR A 144 -32.25 4.88 -10.91
C TYR A 144 -33.62 4.20 -11.03
N ARG A 145 -34.71 4.98 -11.07
CA ARG A 145 -36.08 4.48 -10.99
C ARG A 145 -36.55 4.16 -12.39
N THR A 146 -36.41 2.86 -12.65
CA THR A 146 -37.31 2.00 -13.41
C THR A 146 -37.38 2.24 -14.92
N HIS A 147 -36.90 1.25 -15.68
CA HIS A 147 -37.78 0.71 -16.72
C HIS A 147 -38.95 0.04 -15.99
N ASN A 148 -40.18 0.27 -16.42
CA ASN A 148 -41.41 -0.35 -15.90
C ASN A 148 -41.16 -1.74 -15.26
N ALA A 149 -41.13 -1.79 -13.93
CA ALA A 149 -41.16 -2.92 -12.99
C ALA A 149 -40.36 -4.23 -13.26
N THR A 150 -39.76 -4.46 -14.43
CA THR A 150 -39.32 -5.80 -14.87
C THR A 150 -37.91 -5.82 -15.47
N ASN A 151 -37.30 -4.67 -15.78
CA ASN A 151 -35.95 -4.60 -16.34
C ASN A 151 -35.06 -3.64 -15.56
N THR A 152 -34.02 -4.17 -14.92
CA THR A 152 -32.92 -3.38 -14.33
C THR A 152 -32.17 -2.66 -15.45
N CYS A 153 -32.01 -1.34 -15.35
CA CYS A 153 -31.23 -0.56 -16.31
C CYS A 153 -29.76 -1.04 -16.35
N LEU A 154 -29.21 -1.22 -17.56
CA LEU A 154 -27.80 -1.60 -17.75
C LEU A 154 -26.84 -0.58 -17.14
N ARG A 155 -27.21 0.72 -17.14
CA ARG A 155 -26.47 1.81 -16.48
C ARG A 155 -26.33 1.57 -14.98
N ARG A 156 -27.42 1.19 -14.33
CA ARG A 156 -27.45 0.85 -12.90
C ARG A 156 -26.60 -0.38 -12.61
N LYS A 157 -26.74 -1.46 -13.40
CA LYS A 157 -25.94 -2.68 -13.22
C LYS A 157 -24.44 -2.42 -13.42
N LEU A 158 -24.08 -1.62 -14.42
CA LEU A 158 -22.69 -1.24 -14.66
C LEU A 158 -22.15 -0.41 -13.50
N PHE A 159 -22.91 0.59 -13.04
CA PHE A 159 -22.52 1.39 -11.89
C PHE A 159 -22.37 0.54 -10.62
N GLU A 160 -23.38 -0.26 -10.25
CA GLU A 160 -23.31 -1.16 -9.08
C GLU A 160 -22.08 -2.09 -9.15
N THR A 161 -21.82 -2.67 -10.33
CA THR A 161 -20.65 -3.54 -10.53
C THR A 161 -19.35 -2.77 -10.30
N ILE A 162 -19.24 -1.54 -10.82
CA ILE A 162 -18.03 -0.74 -10.71
C ILE A 162 -17.86 -0.13 -9.31
N SER A 163 -18.93 0.27 -8.64
CA SER A 163 -18.90 0.75 -7.26
C SER A 163 -18.40 -0.33 -6.32
N ILE A 164 -18.79 -1.59 -6.51
CA ILE A 164 -18.24 -2.73 -5.73
C ILE A 164 -16.71 -2.81 -5.88
N PHE A 165 -16.15 -2.55 -7.07
CA PHE A 165 -14.69 -2.54 -7.25
C PHE A 165 -14.02 -1.40 -6.49
N LEU A 166 -14.63 -0.22 -6.45
CA LEU A 166 -14.08 0.95 -5.74
C LEU A 166 -14.25 0.84 -4.22
N GLU A 167 -15.39 0.35 -3.75
CA GLU A 167 -15.71 0.19 -2.31
C GLU A 167 -14.75 -0.75 -1.58
N ASN A 168 -14.25 -1.76 -2.29
CA ASN A 168 -13.38 -2.80 -1.73
C ASN A 168 -11.91 -2.61 -2.13
N GLU A 169 -11.58 -1.48 -2.77
CA GLU A 169 -10.22 -1.18 -3.18
C GLU A 169 -9.36 -0.87 -1.95
N ALA A 170 -8.30 -1.66 -1.75
CA ALA A 170 -7.36 -1.48 -0.64
C ALA A 170 -6.56 -0.18 -0.78
N ASP A 171 -6.37 0.30 -2.01
CA ASP A 171 -5.67 1.57 -2.28
C ASP A 171 -6.49 2.49 -3.19
N PRO A 172 -7.47 3.22 -2.62
CA PRO A 172 -8.29 4.15 -3.37
C PRO A 172 -7.44 5.27 -3.97
N SER A 173 -7.62 5.54 -5.26
CA SER A 173 -6.94 6.64 -5.93
C SER A 173 -7.88 7.37 -6.88
N VAL A 174 -7.62 8.66 -7.08
CA VAL A 174 -8.42 9.50 -7.98
C VAL A 174 -8.30 8.99 -9.42
N GLU A 175 -7.15 8.44 -9.83
CA GLU A 175 -7.01 7.88 -11.18
C GLU A 175 -7.91 6.65 -11.41
N LYS A 176 -8.09 5.81 -10.38
CA LYS A 176 -9.00 4.65 -10.47
C LYS A 176 -10.45 5.13 -10.62
N VAL A 177 -10.84 6.17 -9.87
CA VAL A 177 -12.16 6.80 -10.00
C VAL A 177 -12.33 7.42 -11.40
N ASP A 178 -11.33 8.12 -11.92
CA ASP A 178 -11.39 8.74 -13.26
C ASP A 178 -11.57 7.70 -14.37
N ARG A 179 -10.91 6.53 -14.24
CA ARG A 179 -11.12 5.41 -15.18
C ARG A 179 -12.56 4.91 -15.14
N VAL A 180 -13.14 4.78 -13.95
CA VAL A 180 -14.54 4.40 -13.74
C VAL A 180 -15.47 5.42 -14.37
N VAL A 181 -15.31 6.71 -14.06
CA VAL A 181 -16.13 7.80 -14.61
C VAL A 181 -16.05 7.81 -16.13
N SER A 182 -14.84 7.67 -16.70
CA SER A 182 -14.65 7.62 -18.16
C SER A 182 -15.34 6.41 -18.80
N ALA A 183 -15.21 5.22 -18.20
CA ALA A 183 -15.86 3.99 -18.68
C ALA A 183 -17.39 4.12 -18.62
N CYS A 184 -17.92 4.66 -17.53
CA CYS A 184 -19.33 5.01 -17.38
C CYS A 184 -19.75 5.98 -18.49
N ARG A 185 -19.17 7.18 -18.60
CA ARG A 185 -19.55 8.16 -19.63
C ARG A 185 -19.59 7.60 -21.06
N LYS A 186 -18.66 6.70 -21.43
CA LYS A 186 -18.61 6.05 -22.75
C LYS A 186 -19.66 4.96 -22.98
N THR A 187 -20.09 4.28 -21.91
CA THR A 187 -20.94 3.07 -22.00
C THR A 187 -22.42 3.38 -21.72
N LEU A 188 -22.72 4.59 -21.25
CA LEU A 188 -24.01 4.95 -20.69
C LEU A 188 -25.00 5.58 -21.69
N SER A 189 -25.27 4.91 -22.81
CA SER A 189 -26.45 5.20 -23.63
C SER A 189 -27.57 4.20 -23.31
N CYS A 190 -28.48 4.58 -22.40
CA CYS A 190 -29.73 3.84 -22.22
C CYS A 190 -30.89 4.64 -22.85
N PRO A 191 -31.36 4.26 -24.05
CA PRO A 191 -32.41 5.01 -24.76
C PRO A 191 -33.78 4.98 -24.07
N ARG A 192 -33.93 4.18 -23.00
CA ARG A 192 -35.18 4.00 -22.24
C ARG A 192 -35.15 4.65 -20.85
N CYS A 193 -34.08 5.37 -20.51
CA CYS A 193 -33.99 6.11 -19.25
C CYS A 193 -34.50 7.54 -19.46
N SER A 194 -35.44 7.98 -18.61
CA SER A 194 -35.97 9.34 -18.58
C SER A 194 -35.06 10.33 -17.86
N ILE A 195 -34.10 9.83 -17.08
CA ILE A 195 -33.11 10.62 -16.36
C ILE A 195 -31.74 10.30 -16.97
N VAL A 196 -31.12 11.32 -17.55
CA VAL A 196 -29.72 11.31 -17.99
C VAL A 196 -28.97 12.16 -16.98
N GLU A 197 -28.07 11.56 -16.19
CA GLU A 197 -27.15 12.31 -15.35
C GLU A 197 -26.37 13.26 -16.26
N SER A 198 -26.34 14.52 -15.88
CA SER A 198 -25.51 15.49 -16.58
C SER A 198 -24.04 15.19 -16.31
N ASP A 199 -23.16 15.63 -17.20
CA ASP A 199 -21.72 15.56 -16.93
C ASP A 199 -21.35 16.29 -15.63
N SER A 200 -22.12 17.33 -15.26
CA SER A 200 -21.98 18.08 -14.01
C SER A 200 -22.22 17.23 -12.76
N ASP A 201 -23.20 16.31 -12.77
CA ASP A 201 -23.48 15.44 -11.62
C ASP A 201 -22.30 14.47 -11.38
N TRP A 202 -21.71 13.97 -12.47
CA TRP A 202 -20.52 13.13 -12.42
C TRP A 202 -19.28 13.89 -11.94
N ASP A 203 -19.11 15.14 -12.38
CA ASP A 203 -18.00 15.98 -11.96
C ASP A 203 -18.09 16.34 -10.47
N GLU A 204 -19.29 16.66 -9.97
CA GLU A 204 -19.52 16.94 -8.55
C GLU A 204 -19.25 15.71 -7.67
N TRP A 205 -19.76 14.55 -8.06
CA TRP A 205 -19.50 13.30 -7.36
C TRP A 205 -18.02 12.95 -7.34
N ARG A 206 -17.35 13.03 -8.50
CA ARG A 206 -15.92 12.78 -8.61
C ARG A 206 -15.12 13.74 -7.73
N ALA A 207 -15.53 15.01 -7.63
CA ALA A 207 -14.89 15.98 -6.74
C ALA A 207 -15.04 15.58 -5.27
N ARG A 208 -16.25 15.22 -4.83
CA ARG A 208 -16.51 14.73 -3.46
C ARG A 208 -15.73 13.46 -3.14
N VAL A 209 -15.67 12.51 -4.07
CA VAL A 209 -14.89 11.27 -3.90
C VAL A 209 -13.41 11.59 -3.81
N ALA A 210 -12.89 12.50 -4.64
CA ALA A 210 -11.50 12.91 -4.57
C ALA A 210 -11.15 13.59 -3.24
N GLU A 211 -12.03 14.45 -2.72
CA GLU A 211 -11.90 15.04 -1.39
C GLU A 211 -11.88 13.98 -0.30
N SER A 212 -12.79 13.00 -0.37
CA SER A 212 -12.83 11.88 0.57
C SER A 212 -11.56 11.02 0.53
N ILE A 213 -11.02 10.72 -0.66
CA ILE A 213 -9.74 10.01 -0.83
C ILE A 213 -8.59 10.81 -0.21
N ASN A 214 -8.55 12.13 -0.44
CA ASN A 214 -7.52 12.99 0.13
C ASN A 214 -7.58 13.10 1.65
N GLY A 215 -8.77 12.92 2.23
CA GLY A 215 -9.00 12.88 3.67
C GLY A 215 -8.78 11.51 4.33
N LEU A 216 -8.45 10.47 3.57
CA LEU A 216 -8.06 9.18 4.13
C LEU A 216 -6.73 9.32 4.88
N PRO A 217 -6.55 8.59 6.00
CA PRO A 217 -5.36 8.73 6.82
C PRO A 217 -4.10 8.37 6.04
N LYS A 218 -3.05 9.14 6.31
CA LYS A 218 -1.70 8.91 5.77
C LYS A 218 -0.79 8.40 6.87
N TRP A 219 0.09 7.46 6.54
CA TRP A 219 0.99 6.87 7.51
C TRP A 219 1.87 7.92 8.21
N SER A 220 2.27 8.95 7.46
CA SER A 220 3.08 10.07 7.96
C SER A 220 2.40 10.89 9.07
N GLU A 221 1.08 10.78 9.25
CA GLU A 221 0.36 11.49 10.32
C GLU A 221 0.62 10.88 11.71
N PHE A 222 1.20 9.67 11.76
CA PHE A 222 1.43 8.92 12.99
C PHE A 222 2.91 8.85 13.40
N LEU A 223 3.83 9.23 12.51
CA LEU A 223 5.29 9.29 12.77
C LEU A 223 5.65 10.45 13.71
#